data_AF-A0A0B8PDI6-F1
#
_entry.id   AF-A0A0B8PDI6-F1
#
_cell.length_a   1.000
_cell.length_b   1.000
_cell.length_c   1.000
_cell.angle_alpha   90.00
_cell.angle_beta   90.00
_cell.angle_gamma   90.00
#
_symmetry.space_group_name_H-M   'P 1'
#
loop_
_entity.id
_entity.type
_entity.pdbx_description
1 polymer ?
#
loop_
_entity_poly.entity_id
_entity_poly.type
_entity_poly.pdbx_seq_one_letter_code
_entity_poly.pdbx_strand_id
1 'polypeptide(L)' 'MLPWYVQEIESTRALMGDNFFTYGLDEKNTKTLETLFRYSYEQGLASKQLKVEELFHPSTHKFTD' A
#
# COMPACT_ATOMS: atom_id res chain seq x y z
N MET A 1 5.25 -19.78 -18.21
CA MET A 1 4.29 -18.65 -18.27
C MET A 1 3.12 -19.11 -19.13
N LEU A 2 1.87 -18.80 -18.76
CA LEU A 2 0.68 -19.22 -19.50
C LEU A 2 0.47 -18.34 -20.75
N PRO A 3 -0.03 -18.88 -21.86
CA PRO A 3 -0.16 -18.12 -23.11
C PRO A 3 -1.19 -16.96 -23.04
N TRP A 4 -2.11 -16.97 -22.07
CA TRP A 4 -3.11 -15.91 -21.85
C TRP A 4 -2.71 -14.87 -20.79
N TYR A 5 -1.48 -14.90 -20.27
CA TYR A 5 -1.04 -14.04 -19.17
C TYR A 5 -1.21 -12.53 -19.45
N VAL A 6 -0.97 -12.10 -20.69
CA VAL A 6 -1.14 -10.69 -21.10
C VAL A 6 -2.60 -10.27 -21.02
N GLN A 7 -3.51 -11.09 -21.53
CA GLN A 7 -4.95 -10.82 -21.49
C GLN A 7 -5.46 -10.72 -20.04
N GLU A 8 -4.95 -11.55 -19.13
CA GLU A 8 -5.30 -11.48 -17.70
C GLU A 8 -4.80 -10.18 -17.06
N ILE A 9 -3.58 -9.74 -17.36
CA ILE A 9 -3.06 -8.45 -16.87
C ILE A 9 -3.92 -7.29 -17.38
N GLU A 10 -4.25 -7.27 -18.67
CA GLU A 10 -5.06 -6.21 -19.28
C GLU A 10 -6.46 -6.16 -18.67
N SER A 11 -7.11 -7.33 -18.51
CA SER A 11 -8.44 -7.43 -17.88
C SER A 11 -8.40 -6.97 -16.42
N THR A 12 -7.34 -7.34 -15.70
CA THR A 12 -7.14 -6.93 -14.30
C THR A 12 -6.96 -5.42 -14.19
N ARG A 13 -6.13 -4.80 -15.03
CA ARG A 13 -5.93 -3.34 -15.04
C ARG A 13 -7.19 -2.58 -15.44
N ALA A 14 -7.94 -3.07 -16.43
CA ALA A 14 -9.21 -2.46 -16.82
C ALA A 14 -10.23 -2.46 -15.67
N LEU A 15 -10.21 -3.49 -14.82
CA LEU A 15 -11.10 -3.62 -13.68
C LEU A 15 -10.62 -2.85 -12.43
N MET A 16 -9.34 -2.98 -12.09
CA MET A 16 -8.78 -2.51 -10.82
C MET A 16 -8.08 -1.14 -10.93
N GLY A 17 -7.80 -0.68 -12.15
CA GLY A 17 -6.97 0.49 -12.44
C GLY A 17 -5.50 0.12 -12.69
N ASP A 18 -4.66 1.11 -12.99
CA ASP A 18 -3.27 0.88 -13.36
C ASP A 18 -2.34 0.60 -12.16
N ASN A 19 -2.64 1.19 -11.00
CA ASN A 19 -1.86 1.05 -9.77
C ASN A 19 -2.78 0.73 -8.57
N PHE A 20 -3.32 -0.48 -8.57
CA PHE A 20 -4.20 -0.97 -7.49
C PHE A 20 -3.44 -1.56 -6.31
N PHE A 21 -2.16 -1.89 -6.49
CA PHE A 21 -1.22 -2.22 -5.42
C PHE A 21 -0.21 -1.08 -5.29
N THR A 22 -0.64 -0.01 -4.63
CA THR A 22 0.22 1.15 -4.37
C THR A 22 1.38 0.77 -3.46
N TYR A 23 2.56 1.30 -3.77
CA TYR A 23 3.80 1.09 -3.01
C TYR A 23 4.38 2.43 -2.56
N GLY A 24 5.29 2.38 -1.61
CA GLY A 24 5.93 3.59 -1.09
C GLY A 24 4.97 4.46 -0.28
N LEU A 25 5.27 5.75 -0.17
CA LEU A 25 4.50 6.73 0.62
C LEU A 25 3.70 7.68 -0.26
N ASP A 26 3.07 7.15 -1.32
CA ASP A 26 2.08 7.93 -2.06
C ASP A 26 0.85 8.27 -1.18
N GLU A 27 0.04 9.23 -1.61
CA GLU A 27 -1.13 9.70 -0.85
C GLU A 27 -2.14 8.58 -0.57
N LYS A 28 -2.34 7.66 -1.52
CA LYS A 28 -3.33 6.57 -1.43
C LYS A 28 -2.86 5.49 -0.45
N ASN A 29 -1.59 5.12 -0.50
CA ASN A 29 -1.00 4.11 0.37
C ASN A 29 -0.84 4.64 1.79
N THR A 30 -0.45 5.91 1.95
CA THR A 30 -0.34 6.57 3.27
C THR A 30 -1.66 6.47 4.04
N LYS A 31 -2.79 6.82 3.41
CA LYS A 31 -4.13 6.69 4.01
C LYS A 31 -4.48 5.26 4.42
N THR A 32 -4.06 4.29 3.59
CA THR A 32 -4.27 2.86 3.86
C THR A 32 -3.47 2.41 5.07
N LEU A 33 -2.18 2.78 5.13
CA LEU A 33 -1.29 2.48 6.25
C LEU A 33 -1.77 3.12 7.56
N GLU A 34 -2.17 4.40 7.55
CA GLU A 34 -2.71 5.07 8.74
C GLU A 34 -3.98 4.38 9.26
N THR A 35 -4.83 3.90 8.36
CA THR A 35 -6.04 3.15 8.72
C THR A 35 -5.68 1.80 9.33
N LEU A 36 -4.72 1.08 8.75
CA LEU A 36 -4.20 -0.16 9.30
C LEU A 36 -3.62 0.07 10.71
N PHE A 37 -2.80 1.11 10.89
CA PHE A 37 -2.16 1.40 12.18
C PHE A 37 -3.19 1.74 13.26
N ARG A 38 -4.21 2.54 12.91
CA ARG A 38 -5.33 2.84 13.81
C ARG A 38 -6.04 1.57 14.26
N TYR A 39 -6.48 0.73 13.32
CA TYR A 39 -7.20 -0.50 13.69
C TYR A 39 -6.32 -1.52 14.40
N SER A 40 -5.06 -1.64 14.02
CA SER A 40 -4.10 -2.50 14.72
C SER A 40 -3.93 -2.08 16.18
N TYR A 41 -3.94 -0.78 16.47
CA TYR A 41 -3.89 -0.29 17.84
C TYR A 41 -5.21 -0.49 18.58
N GLU A 42 -6.34 -0.11 17.97
CA GLU A 42 -7.68 -0.27 18.56
C GLU A 42 -8.01 -1.74 18.91
N GLN A 43 -7.50 -2.69 18.14
CA GLN A 43 -7.68 -4.12 18.36
C GLN A 43 -6.64 -4.75 19.29
N GLY A 44 -5.69 -3.95 19.82
CA GLY A 44 -4.64 -4.43 20.73
C GLY A 44 -3.55 -5.27 20.06
N LEU A 45 -3.46 -5.26 18.72
CA LEU A 45 -2.39 -5.92 17.97
C LEU A 45 -1.08 -5.12 18.03
N ALA A 46 -1.17 -3.79 18.16
CA ALA A 46 -0.03 -2.91 18.34
C ALA A 46 -0.02 -2.30 19.75
N SER A 47 1.16 -2.18 20.35
CA SER A 47 1.33 -1.58 21.69
C SER A 47 1.16 -0.06 21.72
N LYS A 48 1.22 0.59 20.55
CA LYS A 48 0.96 2.03 20.35
C LYS A 48 0.41 2.26 18.94
N GLN A 49 -0.28 3.38 18.74
CA GLN A 49 -0.67 3.83 17.41
C GLN A 49 0.57 4.34 16.67
N LEU A 50 0.99 3.60 15.65
CA LEU A 50 2.15 3.93 14.82
C LEU A 50 1.83 5.06 13.84
N LYS A 51 2.83 5.86 13.52
CA LYS A 51 2.81 6.77 12.38
C LYS A 51 3.73 6.27 11.26
N VAL A 52 3.42 6.67 10.04
CA VAL A 52 4.17 6.27 8.84
C VAL A 52 5.64 6.66 8.95
N GLU A 53 5.94 7.84 9.49
CA GLU A 53 7.31 8.36 9.63
C GLU A 53 8.13 7.62 10.69
N GLU A 54 7.49 6.85 11.58
CA GLU A 54 8.17 6.04 12.59
C GLU A 54 8.57 4.65 12.05
N LEU A 55 7.92 4.19 10.98
CA LEU A 55 8.06 2.83 10.47
C LEU A 55 9.07 2.74 9.33
N PHE A 56 9.13 3.77 8.48
CA PHE A 56 9.98 3.81 7.31
C PHE A 56 11.22 4.66 7.55
N HIS A 57 12.34 4.26 6.95
CA HIS A 57 13.57 5.05 7.03
C HIS A 57 13.41 6.34 6.22
N PRO A 58 13.85 7.52 6.71
CA PRO A 58 13.63 8.79 6.01
C PRO A 58 14.13 8.83 4.56
N SER A 59 15.17 8.07 4.23
CA SER A 59 15.69 7.97 2.86
C SER A 59 14.69 7.39 1.86
N THR A 60 13.66 6.67 2.31
CA THR A 60 12.66 6.03 1.47
C THR A 60 11.42 6.89 1.24
N HIS A 61 11.27 8.01 1.94
CA HIS A 61 10.07 8.87 1.83
C HIS A 61 9.92 9.54 0.47
N LYS A 62 11.02 9.65 -0.29
CA LYS A 62 11.06 10.22 -1.64
C LYS A 62 10.68 9.24 -2.75
N PHE A 63 10.44 7.97 -2.41
CA PHE A 63 10.02 6.96 -3.38
C PHE A 63 8.49 6.99 -3.48
N THR A 64 8.02 7.77 -4.44
CA THR A 64 6.64 7.90 -4.87
C THR A 64 6.63 7.52 -6.34
N ASP A 65 6.45 6.23 -6.62
CA ASP A 65 6.33 5.73 -8.00
C ASP A 65 5.17 6.39 -8.75
#